data_AF-A0A453TA65-F1
#
_entry.id   AF-A0A453TA65-F1
#
_cell.length_a   1.000
_cell.length_b   1.000
_cell.length_c   1.000
_cell.angle_alpha   90.00
_cell.angle_beta   90.00
_cell.angle_gamma   90.00
#
_symmetry.space_group_name_H-M   'P 1'
#
loop_
_entity.id
_entity.type
_entity.pdbx_description
1 polymer ?
#
loop_
_entity_poly.entity_id
_entity_poly.type
_entity_poly.pdbx_seq_one_letter_code
_entity_poly.pdbx_strand_id
1 'polypeptide(L)'
;MYLCAIAVDPRNHSCFAVAGGDEYVRLYDARKIEMERSKFGLPVEQFCPQHLVPEKGDVITGLAYSQTGELLASYRNDSIYLFEREHGLYFNDFDEFHSEKLPVPRSFKGHLNMQVLKGVSFLGPNCEYVSSGSDCGHVFIWRKKDGELIRMLKGDTQSVNCVEQHPHEIVIASCGTNTDIKIWAPGDSENPSTAPLDEVCSLFYSHTACFTWIVIFFGDTACHIESNVPGMLASQYYT
;
A
#
# COMPACT_ATOMS: atom_id res chain seq x y z
N MET A 1 10.91 -7.95 -17.06
CA MET A 1 10.19 -7.71 -15.80
C MET A 1 10.36 -6.23 -15.46
N TYR A 2 9.29 -5.45 -15.54
CA TYR A 2 9.31 -4.06 -15.07
C TYR A 2 8.88 -4.06 -13.60
N LEU A 3 9.57 -3.27 -12.78
CA LEU A 3 9.29 -3.11 -11.35
C LEU A 3 8.13 -2.11 -11.19
N CYS A 4 7.10 -2.48 -10.45
CA CYS A 4 5.95 -1.62 -10.20
C CYS A 4 5.88 -1.13 -8.76
N ALA A 5 6.31 -1.95 -7.80
CA ALA A 5 6.23 -1.61 -6.39
C ALA A 5 7.35 -2.28 -5.59
N ILE A 6 7.79 -1.59 -4.54
CA ILE A 6 8.73 -2.08 -3.55
C ILE A 6 8.26 -1.62 -2.17
N ALA A 7 8.39 -2.48 -1.16
CA ALA A 7 8.10 -2.13 0.23
C ALA A 7 9.18 -2.75 1.13
N VAL A 8 9.61 -2.05 2.17
CA VAL A 8 10.62 -2.52 3.14
C VAL A 8 9.90 -3.00 4.40
N ASP A 9 10.31 -4.14 4.97
CA ASP A 9 9.74 -4.62 6.23
C ASP A 9 10.18 -3.68 7.37
N PRO A 10 9.24 -2.98 8.04
CA PRO A 10 9.59 -2.03 9.11
C PRO A 10 10.20 -2.69 10.34
N ARG A 11 10.06 -4.01 10.50
CA ARG A 11 10.66 -4.76 11.62
C ARG A 11 12.05 -5.28 11.29
N ASN A 12 12.37 -5.44 10.01
CA ASN A 12 13.67 -5.89 9.54
C ASN A 12 14.04 -5.18 8.24
N HIS A 13 14.80 -4.09 8.35
CA HIS A 13 15.19 -3.26 7.21
C HIS A 13 16.10 -3.99 6.20
N SER A 14 16.61 -5.19 6.52
CA SER A 14 17.32 -6.01 5.54
C SER A 14 16.39 -6.78 4.60
N CYS A 15 15.10 -6.88 4.93
CA CYS A 15 14.10 -7.56 4.14
C CYS A 15 13.20 -6.57 3.40
N PHE A 16 12.93 -6.85 2.12
CA PHE A 16 12.05 -6.03 1.30
C PHE A 16 11.26 -6.89 0.32
N ALA A 17 10.01 -6.48 0.06
CA ALA A 17 9.13 -7.06 -0.93
C ALA A 17 9.21 -6.28 -2.23
N VAL A 18 9.14 -7.02 -3.34
CA VAL A 18 9.25 -6.52 -4.69
C VAL A 18 8.11 -7.12 -5.51
N ALA A 19 7.45 -6.29 -6.30
CA ALA A 19 6.42 -6.74 -7.24
C ALA A 19 6.50 -5.97 -8.57
N GLY A 20 6.10 -6.63 -9.65
CA GLY A 20 6.26 -6.10 -10.99
C GLY A 20 5.20 -6.59 -11.96
N GLY A 21 5.61 -6.80 -13.22
CA GLY A 21 4.74 -7.23 -14.30
C GLY A 21 4.25 -8.69 -14.25
N ASP A 22 4.25 -9.32 -13.08
CA ASP A 22 3.71 -10.66 -12.86
C ASP A 22 2.95 -10.74 -11.52
N GLU A 23 2.31 -11.88 -11.29
CA GLU A 23 1.35 -12.10 -10.21
C GLU A 23 1.99 -12.38 -8.83
N TYR A 24 3.33 -12.45 -8.78
CA TYR A 24 4.06 -12.86 -7.58
C TYR A 24 4.69 -11.69 -6.86
N VAL A 25 4.31 -11.52 -5.59
CA VAL A 25 5.10 -10.72 -4.66
C VAL A 25 6.30 -11.55 -4.22
N ARG A 26 7.49 -10.96 -4.28
CA ARG A 26 8.76 -11.63 -3.96
C ARG A 26 9.46 -10.92 -2.82
N LEU A 27 9.82 -11.66 -1.78
CA LEU A 27 10.58 -11.13 -0.65
C LEU A 27 12.05 -11.46 -0.80
N TYR A 28 12.89 -10.48 -0.52
CA TYR A 28 14.34 -10.59 -0.58
C TYR A 28 14.95 -10.18 0.75
N ASP A 29 16.05 -10.84 1.13
CA ASP A 29 16.92 -10.40 2.24
C ASP A 29 18.24 -9.92 1.64
N ALA A 30 18.51 -8.62 1.76
CA ALA A 30 19.71 -7.97 1.24
C ALA A 30 21.00 -8.67 1.68
N ARG A 31 21.02 -9.24 2.90
CA ARG A 31 22.19 -9.95 3.44
C ARG A 31 22.46 -11.26 2.70
N LYS A 32 21.42 -11.95 2.24
CA LYS A 32 21.56 -13.21 1.50
C LYS A 32 21.98 -12.99 0.06
N ILE A 33 21.60 -11.83 -0.52
CA ILE A 33 21.96 -11.45 -1.88
C ILE A 33 23.49 -11.33 -2.04
N GLU A 34 24.20 -10.82 -1.03
CA GLU A 34 25.66 -10.63 -1.10
C GLU A 34 26.46 -11.92 -0.89
N MET A 35 25.90 -12.91 -0.19
CA MET A 35 26.65 -14.09 0.30
C MET A 35 26.66 -15.27 -0.68
N GLU A 36 25.60 -15.50 -1.45
CA GLU A 36 25.47 -16.71 -2.28
C GLU A 36 25.53 -16.40 -3.78
N ARG A 37 26.75 -16.38 -4.35
CA ARG A 37 26.98 -16.16 -5.80
C ARG A 37 26.22 -17.11 -6.73
N SER A 38 25.84 -18.31 -6.26
CA SER A 38 25.09 -19.30 -7.04
C SER A 38 23.57 -19.16 -6.95
N LYS A 39 23.03 -18.49 -5.92
CA LYS A 39 21.59 -18.24 -5.72
C LYS A 39 21.22 -16.76 -5.86
N PHE A 40 22.10 -15.99 -6.49
CA PHE A 40 21.92 -14.57 -6.70
C PHE A 40 20.59 -14.30 -7.41
N GLY A 41 19.70 -13.58 -6.74
CA GLY A 41 18.39 -13.18 -7.29
C GLY A 41 17.21 -14.11 -7.01
N LEU A 42 17.37 -15.18 -6.22
CA LEU A 42 16.23 -15.98 -5.76
C LEU A 42 15.54 -15.30 -4.57
N PRO A 43 14.19 -15.22 -4.57
CA PRO A 43 13.44 -14.70 -3.44
C PRO A 43 13.49 -15.68 -2.25
N VAL A 44 13.44 -15.13 -1.04
CA VAL A 44 13.35 -15.88 0.21
C VAL A 44 11.96 -16.49 0.36
N GLU A 45 10.93 -15.73 0.00
CA GLU A 45 9.52 -16.13 0.04
C GLU A 45 8.79 -15.53 -1.16
N GLN A 46 7.73 -16.20 -1.62
CA GLN A 46 6.85 -15.71 -2.67
C GLN A 46 5.38 -15.81 -2.25
N PHE A 47 4.58 -14.84 -2.69
CA PHE A 47 3.15 -14.78 -2.39
C PHE A 47 2.36 -14.55 -3.68
N CYS A 48 1.29 -15.32 -3.86
CA CYS A 48 0.32 -15.16 -4.94
C CYS A 48 -1.01 -15.77 -4.50
N PRO A 49 -2.17 -15.12 -4.74
CA PRO A 49 -3.48 -15.72 -4.50
C PRO A 49 -3.67 -16.94 -5.42
N GLN A 50 -4.21 -18.04 -4.88
CA GLN A 50 -4.29 -19.32 -5.59
C GLN A 50 -5.04 -19.24 -6.93
N HIS A 51 -6.05 -18.38 -7.05
CA HIS A 51 -6.83 -18.23 -8.29
C HIS A 51 -6.11 -17.41 -9.38
N LEU A 52 -5.02 -16.70 -9.03
CA LEU A 52 -4.20 -15.96 -9.99
C LEU A 52 -3.02 -16.81 -10.51
N VAL A 53 -2.73 -17.93 -9.85
CA VAL A 53 -1.79 -18.95 -10.36
C VAL A 53 -2.53 -19.78 -11.44
N PRO A 54 -2.11 -19.91 -12.72
CA PRO A 54 -1.23 -19.14 -13.60
C PRO A 54 -2.08 -18.44 -14.70
N GLU A 55 -3.01 -17.57 -14.30
CA GLU A 55 -3.79 -16.78 -15.25
C GLU A 55 -3.02 -15.50 -15.65
N LYS A 56 -3.06 -15.19 -16.95
CA LYS A 56 -2.16 -14.25 -17.62
C LYS A 56 -2.13 -12.85 -16.99
N GLY A 57 -0.95 -12.44 -16.52
CA GLY A 57 -0.47 -11.07 -16.70
C GLY A 57 -1.10 -10.01 -15.79
N ASP A 58 -1.65 -10.41 -14.65
CA ASP A 58 -2.07 -9.46 -13.65
C ASP A 58 -0.85 -8.81 -12.99
N VAL A 59 -0.78 -7.50 -13.16
CA VAL A 59 0.33 -6.68 -12.70
C VAL A 59 0.03 -6.21 -11.29
N ILE A 60 0.96 -6.43 -10.37
CA ILE A 60 0.84 -5.87 -9.03
C ILE A 60 1.18 -4.39 -9.11
N THR A 61 0.26 -3.55 -8.67
CA THR A 61 0.38 -2.09 -8.83
C THR A 61 0.88 -1.36 -7.60
N GLY A 62 0.79 -1.98 -6.43
CA GLY A 62 1.15 -1.37 -5.16
C GLY A 62 1.44 -2.40 -4.09
N LEU A 63 2.39 -2.09 -3.22
CA LEU A 63 2.76 -2.88 -2.06
C LEU A 63 2.82 -1.98 -0.83
N ALA A 64 2.43 -2.51 0.33
CA ALA A 64 2.64 -1.85 1.62
C ALA A 64 2.84 -2.87 2.74
N TYR A 65 3.76 -2.57 3.65
CA TYR A 65 3.94 -3.34 4.89
C TYR A 65 3.18 -2.70 6.05
N SER A 66 2.58 -3.54 6.90
CA SER A 66 2.10 -3.10 8.19
C SER A 66 3.26 -3.01 9.17
N GLN A 67 3.06 -2.30 10.28
CA GLN A 67 4.04 -2.24 11.37
C GLN A 67 4.29 -3.63 12.01
N THR A 68 3.32 -4.54 11.89
CA THR A 68 3.41 -5.94 12.32
C THR A 68 3.99 -6.85 11.24
N GLY A 69 4.34 -6.32 10.07
CA GLY A 69 4.95 -7.03 8.94
C GLY A 69 4.03 -7.97 8.18
N GLU A 70 2.72 -7.68 8.17
CA GLU A 70 1.78 -8.16 7.17
C GLU A 70 1.99 -7.36 5.87
N LEU A 71 1.69 -7.97 4.71
CA LEU A 71 1.97 -7.38 3.40
C LEU A 71 0.68 -7.22 2.60
N LEU A 72 0.41 -6.00 2.12
CA LEU A 72 -0.66 -5.73 1.16
C LEU A 72 -0.11 -5.75 -0.26
N ALA A 73 -0.89 -6.31 -1.17
CA ALA A 73 -0.62 -6.26 -2.60
C ALA A 73 -1.89 -5.89 -3.36
N SER A 74 -1.81 -4.84 -4.17
CA SER A 74 -2.89 -4.41 -5.05
C SER A 74 -2.68 -5.00 -6.44
N TYR A 75 -3.65 -5.77 -6.94
CA TYR A 75 -3.57 -6.40 -8.26
C TYR A 75 -4.37 -5.60 -9.28
N ARG A 76 -3.81 -5.44 -10.48
CA ARG A 76 -4.53 -4.87 -11.63
C ARG A 76 -5.70 -5.77 -11.97
N ASN A 77 -6.85 -5.18 -12.28
CA ASN A 77 -8.12 -5.82 -12.63
C ASN A 77 -8.69 -6.78 -11.60
N ASP A 78 -8.14 -6.83 -10.39
CA ASP A 78 -8.65 -7.65 -9.29
C ASP A 78 -8.62 -6.85 -7.97
N SER A 79 -8.50 -7.56 -6.87
CA SER A 79 -8.68 -7.09 -5.51
C SER A 79 -7.33 -6.79 -4.87
N ILE A 80 -7.37 -6.15 -3.70
CA ILE A 80 -6.19 -6.04 -2.84
C ILE A 80 -6.16 -7.28 -1.95
N TYR A 81 -4.99 -7.87 -1.77
CA TYR A 81 -4.80 -9.05 -0.93
C TYR A 81 -3.87 -8.74 0.25
N LEU A 82 -4.22 -9.30 1.41
CA LEU A 82 -3.39 -9.30 2.61
C LEU A 82 -2.68 -10.65 2.74
N PHE A 83 -1.36 -10.60 2.74
CA PHE A 83 -0.48 -11.72 3.00
C PHE A 83 0.08 -11.62 4.41
N GLU A 84 -0.19 -12.64 5.21
CA GLU A 84 0.45 -12.85 6.50
C GLU A 84 1.69 -13.75 6.29
N ARG A 85 2.63 -13.74 7.24
CA ARG A 85 3.92 -14.45 7.10
C ARG A 85 3.74 -15.96 6.83
N GLU A 86 2.67 -16.56 7.34
CA GLU A 86 2.32 -17.96 7.13
C GLU A 86 1.77 -18.26 5.72
N HIS A 87 1.46 -17.23 4.92
CA HIS A 87 1.00 -17.38 3.55
C HIS A 87 2.15 -17.53 2.53
N GLY A 88 3.40 -17.42 2.99
CA GLY A 88 4.58 -17.43 2.13
C GLY A 88 4.88 -18.83 1.62
N LEU A 89 5.08 -18.95 0.30
CA LEU A 89 5.69 -20.13 -0.29
C LEU A 89 7.20 -20.05 -0.06
N TYR A 90 7.74 -21.00 0.69
CA TYR A 90 9.18 -21.16 0.86
C TYR A 90 9.78 -21.75 -0.42
N PHE A 91 10.82 -21.10 -0.94
CA PHE A 91 11.62 -21.65 -2.03
C PHE A 91 12.54 -22.73 -1.46
N ASN A 92 12.01 -23.96 -1.28
CA ASN A 92 12.87 -25.11 -1.05
C ASN A 92 13.22 -25.71 -2.42
N ASP A 93 14.51 -25.79 -2.72
CA ASP A 93 15.09 -26.31 -3.99
C ASP A 93 14.65 -27.76 -4.35
N PHE A 94 13.84 -28.40 -3.51
CA PHE A 94 13.28 -29.74 -3.69
C PHE A 94 11.86 -29.76 -3.11
N ASP A 95 10.84 -29.54 -3.94
CA ASP A 95 9.68 -30.43 -4.07
C ASP A 95 8.60 -29.76 -4.92
N GLU A 96 7.83 -30.59 -5.60
CA GLU A 96 6.66 -30.24 -6.40
C GLU A 96 5.79 -29.18 -5.71
N PHE A 97 5.20 -28.32 -6.53
CA PHE A 97 4.19 -27.33 -6.15
C PHE A 97 3.04 -28.03 -5.40
N HIS A 98 3.16 -28.21 -4.09
CA HIS A 98 2.11 -28.79 -3.27
C HIS A 98 1.03 -27.72 -3.09
N SER A 99 0.13 -27.67 -4.09
CA SER A 99 -1.12 -26.92 -4.17
C SER A 99 -2.06 -27.13 -2.96
N GLU A 100 -1.78 -28.12 -2.12
CA GLU A 100 -2.65 -28.49 -1.01
C GLU A 100 -2.44 -27.56 0.19
N LYS A 101 -3.29 -26.51 0.21
CA LYS A 101 -3.58 -25.56 1.32
C LYS A 101 -2.63 -24.38 1.46
N LEU A 102 -2.46 -23.62 0.38
CA LEU A 102 -2.19 -22.20 0.58
C LEU A 102 -3.39 -21.56 1.30
N PRO A 103 -3.18 -20.87 2.44
CA PRO A 103 -4.26 -20.13 3.10
C PRO A 103 -4.81 -19.07 2.13
N VAL A 104 -6.14 -18.99 2.03
CA VAL A 104 -6.79 -18.00 1.17
C VAL A 104 -6.51 -16.61 1.76
N PRO A 105 -5.75 -15.75 1.07
CA PRO A 105 -5.43 -14.43 1.59
C PRO A 105 -6.71 -13.62 1.72
N ARG A 106 -6.78 -12.78 2.76
CA ARG A 106 -7.91 -11.85 2.91
C ARG A 106 -7.92 -10.90 1.71
N SER A 107 -9.10 -10.63 1.16
CA SER A 107 -9.27 -9.76 0.00
C SER A 107 -10.12 -8.54 0.32
N PHE A 108 -9.77 -7.40 -0.28
CA PHE A 108 -10.52 -6.16 -0.21
C PHE A 108 -11.04 -5.81 -1.60
N LYS A 109 -12.36 -5.84 -1.75
CA LYS A 109 -13.06 -5.78 -3.03
C LYS A 109 -13.78 -4.45 -3.22
N GLY A 110 -14.09 -4.14 -4.48
CA GLY A 110 -14.93 -3.00 -4.88
C GLY A 110 -14.16 -1.84 -5.50
N HIS A 111 -12.87 -1.68 -5.21
CA HIS A 111 -12.05 -0.70 -5.91
C HIS A 111 -11.79 -1.11 -7.36
N LEU A 112 -11.69 -0.13 -8.25
CA LEU A 112 -11.27 -0.29 -9.64
C LEU A 112 -9.79 0.06 -9.80
N ASN A 113 -9.02 -0.88 -10.35
CA ASN A 113 -7.59 -0.76 -10.64
C ASN A 113 -7.29 -1.31 -12.04
N MET A 114 -7.61 -0.56 -13.09
CA MET A 114 -7.53 -1.02 -14.48
C MET A 114 -6.46 -0.28 -15.29
N GLN A 115 -6.38 1.04 -15.13
CA GLN A 115 -5.62 1.90 -16.03
C GLN A 115 -4.19 2.13 -15.56
N VAL A 116 -4.04 2.68 -14.36
CA VAL A 116 -2.78 3.17 -13.81
C VAL A 116 -2.41 2.44 -12.52
N LEU A 117 -1.15 2.55 -12.09
CA LEU A 117 -0.73 1.96 -10.83
C LEU A 117 -1.46 2.62 -9.66
N LYS A 118 -1.92 1.81 -8.72
CA LYS A 118 -2.62 2.26 -7.51
C LYS A 118 -1.79 1.98 -6.28
N GLY A 119 -1.57 3.04 -5.50
CA GLY A 119 -1.05 2.96 -4.14
C GLY A 119 -2.06 2.28 -3.21
N VAL A 120 -1.54 1.45 -2.33
CA VAL A 120 -2.26 0.82 -1.23
C VAL A 120 -1.51 1.15 0.05
N SER A 121 -2.23 1.39 1.15
CA SER A 121 -1.62 1.67 2.44
C SER A 121 -2.44 1.08 3.58
N PHE A 122 -1.78 0.81 4.70
CA PHE A 122 -2.49 0.57 5.96
C PHE A 122 -2.98 1.90 6.53
N LEU A 123 -3.95 1.83 7.45
CA LEU A 123 -4.47 3.00 8.16
C LEU A 123 -4.71 2.69 9.63
N GLY A 124 -4.38 3.66 10.48
CA GLY A 124 -4.56 3.61 11.93
C GLY A 124 -3.31 3.16 12.68
N PRO A 125 -3.22 3.44 13.98
CA PRO A 125 -2.03 3.18 14.80
C PRO A 125 -1.68 1.69 14.88
N ASN A 126 -2.68 0.81 14.77
CA ASN A 126 -2.48 -0.65 14.78
C ASN A 126 -2.72 -1.29 13.40
N CYS A 127 -2.67 -0.51 12.32
CA CYS A 127 -2.98 -0.98 10.96
C CYS A 127 -4.35 -1.69 10.90
N GLU A 128 -5.38 -1.07 11.50
CA GLU A 128 -6.73 -1.65 11.65
C GLU A 128 -7.56 -1.53 10.38
N TYR A 129 -7.14 -0.65 9.47
CA TYR A 129 -7.80 -0.35 8.23
C TYR A 129 -6.83 -0.47 7.06
N VAL A 130 -7.39 -0.63 5.87
CA VAL A 130 -6.67 -0.63 4.60
C VAL A 130 -7.27 0.46 3.74
N SER A 131 -6.44 1.20 3.02
CA SER A 131 -6.86 2.26 2.10
C SER A 131 -6.23 2.10 0.72
N SER A 132 -6.99 2.43 -0.32
CA SER A 132 -6.50 2.41 -1.71
C SER A 132 -7.25 3.41 -2.58
N GLY A 133 -6.58 3.92 -3.60
CA GLY A 133 -7.17 4.76 -4.64
C GLY A 133 -7.88 3.93 -5.71
N SER A 134 -8.78 4.55 -6.46
CA SER A 134 -9.52 3.88 -7.52
C SER A 134 -9.67 4.71 -8.79
N ASP A 135 -9.80 4.02 -9.92
CA ASP A 135 -10.15 4.58 -11.23
C ASP A 135 -11.58 5.14 -11.32
N CYS A 136 -12.39 5.05 -10.26
CA CYS A 136 -13.67 5.76 -10.18
C CYS A 136 -13.56 7.14 -9.50
N GLY A 137 -12.35 7.62 -9.22
CA GLY A 137 -12.12 8.90 -8.54
C GLY A 137 -12.34 8.85 -7.02
N HIS A 138 -12.53 7.66 -6.43
CA HIS A 138 -12.74 7.52 -5.00
C HIS A 138 -11.56 6.84 -4.31
N VAL A 139 -11.35 7.19 -3.03
CA VAL A 139 -10.53 6.44 -2.08
C VAL A 139 -11.43 5.48 -1.34
N PHE A 140 -11.05 4.22 -1.28
CA PHE A 140 -11.77 3.19 -0.54
C PHE A 140 -11.03 2.90 0.76
N ILE A 141 -11.79 2.70 1.84
CA ILE A 141 -11.25 2.34 3.15
C ILE A 141 -12.01 1.12 3.66
N TRP A 142 -11.27 0.04 3.91
CA TRP A 142 -11.80 -1.20 4.44
C TRP A 142 -11.32 -1.44 5.88
N ARG A 143 -12.11 -2.18 6.65
CA ARG A 143 -11.66 -2.72 7.93
C ARG A 143 -10.80 -3.95 7.66
N LYS A 144 -9.58 -3.97 8.21
CA LYS A 144 -8.63 -5.07 7.99
C LYS A 144 -9.19 -6.39 8.48
N LYS A 145 -9.93 -6.41 9.59
CA LYS A 145 -10.39 -7.62 10.31
C LYS A 145 -11.28 -8.54 9.46
N ASP A 146 -12.23 -7.98 8.73
CA ASP A 146 -13.27 -8.71 8.00
C ASP A 146 -13.30 -8.38 6.50
N GLY A 147 -12.51 -7.40 6.05
CA GLY A 147 -12.52 -6.96 4.66
C GLY A 147 -13.74 -6.10 4.31
N GLU A 148 -14.52 -5.68 5.29
CA GLU A 148 -15.72 -4.87 5.09
C GLU A 148 -15.34 -3.48 4.59
N LEU A 149 -16.02 -3.01 3.53
CA LEU A 149 -15.88 -1.64 3.06
C LEU A 149 -16.55 -0.68 4.06
N ILE A 150 -15.76 0.19 4.68
CA ILE A 150 -16.25 1.11 5.72
C ILE A 150 -16.57 2.47 5.14
N ARG A 151 -15.72 2.97 4.22
CA ARG A 151 -15.87 4.29 3.63
C ARG A 151 -15.42 4.35 2.18
N MET A 152 -16.04 5.27 1.45
CA MET A 152 -15.68 5.67 0.11
C MET A 152 -15.63 7.20 0.07
N LEU A 153 -14.45 7.76 -0.15
CA LEU A 153 -14.19 9.21 -0.09
C LEU A 153 -13.96 9.73 -1.51
N LYS A 154 -14.55 10.89 -1.84
CA LYS A 154 -14.40 11.48 -3.17
C LYS A 154 -13.07 12.23 -3.31
N GLY A 155 -12.03 11.48 -3.70
CA GLY A 155 -10.66 11.96 -3.86
C GLY A 155 -10.43 12.81 -5.11
N ASP A 156 -10.99 12.39 -6.25
CA ASP A 156 -10.76 13.01 -7.55
C ASP A 156 -12.03 12.90 -8.41
N THR A 157 -12.08 13.60 -9.54
CA THR A 157 -13.14 13.50 -10.55
C THR A 157 -12.92 12.31 -11.49
N GLN A 158 -11.68 11.93 -11.77
CA GLN A 158 -11.36 10.83 -12.69
C GLN A 158 -10.81 9.62 -11.94
N SER A 159 -9.63 9.77 -11.33
CA SER A 159 -8.88 8.63 -10.85
C SER A 159 -7.97 9.05 -9.70
N VAL A 160 -7.98 8.30 -8.60
CA VAL A 160 -7.05 8.50 -7.48
C VAL A 160 -5.91 7.51 -7.62
N ASN A 161 -4.68 8.00 -7.70
CA ASN A 161 -3.51 7.19 -8.04
C ASN A 161 -2.67 6.84 -6.82
N CYS A 162 -2.49 7.82 -5.92
CA CYS A 162 -1.71 7.66 -4.72
C CYS A 162 -2.57 7.92 -3.50
N VAL A 163 -2.39 7.09 -2.48
CA VAL A 163 -3.02 7.22 -1.18
C VAL A 163 -1.93 6.91 -0.15
N GLU A 164 -1.60 7.91 0.67
CA GLU A 164 -0.54 7.80 1.67
C GLU A 164 -1.09 8.11 3.06
N GLN A 165 -0.61 7.36 4.05
CA GLN A 165 -1.01 7.50 5.44
C GLN A 165 0.03 8.32 6.22
N HIS A 166 -0.45 9.13 7.15
CA HIS A 166 0.37 9.65 8.23
C HIS A 166 0.84 8.52 9.17
N PRO A 167 2.14 8.42 9.53
CA PRO A 167 2.68 7.30 10.30
C PRO A 167 2.18 7.21 11.75
N HIS A 168 1.62 8.29 12.30
CA HIS A 168 1.20 8.34 13.72
C HIS A 168 -0.26 8.75 13.95
N GLU A 169 -0.91 9.35 12.96
CA GLU A 169 -2.26 9.88 13.10
C GLU A 169 -3.15 9.25 12.02
N ILE A 170 -4.47 9.30 12.24
CA ILE A 170 -5.45 8.80 11.29
C ILE A 170 -5.69 9.88 10.23
N VAL A 171 -4.66 10.18 9.46
CA VAL A 171 -4.69 11.18 8.39
C VAL A 171 -4.24 10.53 7.10
N ILE A 172 -4.96 10.82 6.01
CA ILE A 172 -4.67 10.30 4.68
C ILE A 172 -4.49 11.47 3.72
N ALA A 173 -3.45 11.40 2.90
CA ALA A 173 -3.30 12.25 1.72
C ALA A 173 -3.67 11.45 0.48
N SER A 174 -4.48 12.03 -0.41
CA SER A 174 -4.80 11.42 -1.71
C SER A 174 -4.53 12.39 -2.85
N CYS A 175 -4.01 11.87 -3.95
CA CYS A 175 -3.87 12.62 -5.19
C CYS A 175 -4.17 11.74 -6.41
N GLY A 176 -4.56 12.38 -7.50
CA GLY A 176 -5.09 11.72 -8.68
C GLY A 176 -4.66 12.37 -9.99
N THR A 177 -5.62 12.53 -10.90
CA THR A 177 -5.45 13.19 -12.20
C THR A 177 -5.53 14.71 -12.07
N ASN A 178 -6.27 15.21 -11.08
CA ASN A 178 -6.40 16.64 -10.85
C ASN A 178 -5.14 17.21 -10.18
N THR A 179 -5.02 18.54 -10.22
CA THR A 179 -3.88 19.29 -9.67
C THR A 179 -4.05 19.64 -8.19
N ASP A 180 -4.91 18.94 -7.46
CA ASP A 180 -5.16 19.12 -6.04
C ASP A 180 -4.69 17.89 -5.24
N ILE A 181 -4.20 18.13 -4.03
CA ILE A 181 -3.99 17.09 -3.03
C ILE A 181 -5.05 17.29 -1.96
N LYS A 182 -5.75 16.20 -1.63
CA LYS A 182 -6.76 16.21 -0.58
C LYS A 182 -6.25 15.54 0.67
N ILE A 183 -6.49 16.18 1.80
CA ILE A 183 -6.16 15.67 3.13
C ILE A 183 -7.45 15.29 3.86
N TRP A 184 -7.48 14.07 4.35
CA TRP A 184 -8.60 13.47 5.06
C TRP A 184 -8.19 13.21 6.51
N ALA A 185 -8.98 13.69 7.47
CA ALA A 185 -8.80 13.40 8.89
C ALA A 185 -10.17 13.14 9.53
N PRO A 186 -10.24 12.42 10.66
CA PRO A 186 -11.52 12.18 11.35
C PRO A 186 -12.11 13.51 11.79
N GLY A 187 -13.39 13.75 11.47
CA GLY A 187 -14.11 14.91 12.00
C GLY A 187 -14.29 14.82 13.53
N ASP A 188 -14.57 15.97 14.16
CA ASP A 188 -14.68 16.17 15.63
C ASP A 188 -15.76 15.34 16.37
N SER A 189 -16.40 14.36 15.72
CA SER A 189 -17.38 13.52 16.41
C SER A 189 -16.70 12.47 17.30
N GLU A 190 -17.16 12.34 18.54
CA GLU A 190 -16.56 11.63 19.69
C GLU A 190 -16.30 10.10 19.54
N ASN A 191 -16.26 9.55 18.32
CA ASN A 191 -15.76 8.20 18.05
C ASN A 191 -14.97 8.15 16.73
N PRO A 192 -13.64 8.02 16.76
CA PRO A 192 -12.80 7.97 15.54
C PRO A 192 -13.12 6.76 14.63
N SER A 193 -13.77 5.73 15.18
CA SER A 193 -14.21 4.54 14.44
C SER A 193 -15.52 4.74 13.65
N THR A 194 -16.33 5.76 13.98
CA THR A 194 -17.64 6.03 13.34
C THR A 194 -17.77 7.44 12.78
N ALA A 195 -16.85 8.35 13.13
CA ALA A 195 -16.80 9.70 12.60
C ALA A 195 -16.63 9.70 11.07
N PRO A 196 -17.32 10.58 10.32
CA PRO A 196 -17.00 10.80 8.93
C PRO A 196 -15.55 11.29 8.80
N LEU A 197 -14.80 10.71 7.85
CA LEU A 197 -13.57 11.34 7.38
C LEU A 197 -14.01 12.45 6.43
N ASP A 198 -14.02 13.67 6.94
CA ASP A 198 -14.34 14.83 6.12
C ASP A 198 -13.07 15.31 5.41
N GLU A 199 -13.26 15.95 4.26
CA GLU A 199 -12.16 16.65 3.60
C GLU A 199 -11.79 17.85 4.48
N VAL A 200 -10.62 17.78 5.13
CA VAL A 200 -10.20 18.82 6.07
C VAL A 200 -9.45 19.94 5.34
N CYS A 201 -8.75 19.61 4.24
CA CYS A 201 -8.04 20.58 3.41
C CYS A 201 -7.91 20.07 1.96
N SER A 202 -8.14 20.99 1.02
CA SER A 202 -7.72 20.86 -0.38
C SER A 202 -6.55 21.81 -0.64
N LEU A 203 -5.40 21.26 -1.02
CA LEU A 203 -4.20 22.03 -1.32
C LEU A 203 -4.06 22.17 -2.84
N PHE A 204 -4.20 23.41 -3.34
CA PHE A 204 -4.02 23.76 -4.76
C PHE A 204 -2.54 24.01 -5.07
N TYR A 205 -2.01 23.42 -6.14
CA TYR A 205 -0.61 23.60 -6.53
C TYR A 205 -0.30 25.04 -6.98
N SER A 206 0.73 25.65 -6.38
CA SER A 206 1.69 26.49 -7.11
C SER A 206 3.09 26.14 -6.59
N HIS A 207 3.86 25.42 -7.40
CA HIS A 207 5.27 25.03 -7.22
C HIS A 207 5.75 24.76 -5.78
N THR A 208 5.81 23.46 -5.44
CA THR A 208 6.50 22.89 -4.27
C THR A 208 5.79 23.14 -2.94
N ALA A 209 4.85 22.25 -2.60
CA ALA A 209 4.41 22.10 -1.21
C ALA A 209 5.37 21.11 -0.50
N CYS A 210 6.33 21.64 0.24
CA CYS A 210 7.14 20.86 1.17
C CYS A 210 6.43 20.91 2.52
N PHE A 211 5.70 19.86 2.88
CA PHE A 211 5.29 19.65 4.27
C PHE A 211 6.33 18.75 4.91
N THR A 212 6.61 18.97 6.19
CA THR A 212 7.57 18.19 6.99
C THR A 212 7.25 16.68 7.03
N TRP A 213 6.09 16.28 6.51
CA TRP A 213 5.60 14.89 6.41
C TRP A 213 5.19 14.47 4.99
N ILE A 214 5.11 15.39 4.02
CA ILE A 214 4.67 15.08 2.64
C ILE A 214 5.65 15.73 1.66
N VAL A 215 6.43 14.89 0.99
CA VAL A 215 7.17 15.27 -0.22
C VAL A 215 6.70 14.36 -1.35
N ILE A 216 5.84 14.89 -2.22
CA ILE A 216 5.38 14.22 -3.45
C ILE A 216 6.07 14.92 -4.62
N PHE A 217 6.97 14.20 -5.32
CA PHE A 217 7.59 14.65 -6.56
C PHE A 217 6.77 14.19 -7.77
N PHE A 218 6.73 15.00 -8.83
CA PHE A 218 6.23 14.57 -10.15
C PHE A 218 7.31 14.70 -11.23
N GLY A 219 7.58 13.58 -11.90
CA GLY A 219 8.58 13.24 -12.91
C GLY A 219 8.76 11.70 -12.95
N ASP A 220 9.48 11.09 -13.90
CA ASP A 220 9.60 9.62 -14.15
C ASP A 220 10.16 8.74 -12.99
N THR A 221 10.08 9.16 -11.73
CA THR A 221 10.52 8.37 -10.57
C THR A 221 9.68 8.67 -9.33
N ALA A 222 9.41 7.62 -8.55
CA ALA A 222 8.56 7.58 -7.36
C ALA A 222 9.00 8.52 -6.22
N CYS A 223 8.08 8.83 -5.30
CA CYS A 223 8.38 9.54 -4.06
C CYS A 223 8.52 8.59 -2.86
N HIS A 224 9.52 8.89 -2.02
CA HIS A 224 9.84 8.26 -0.74
C HIS A 224 9.74 9.35 0.33
N ILE A 225 9.11 9.05 1.47
CA ILE A 225 8.99 9.96 2.61
C ILE A 225 10.07 9.62 3.62
N GLU A 226 10.97 10.57 3.91
CA GLU A 226 11.92 10.45 5.00
C GLU A 226 11.45 11.34 6.17
N SER A 227 11.11 10.72 7.30
CA SER A 227 10.85 11.45 8.55
C SER A 227 12.18 11.87 9.15
N ASN A 228 12.57 13.14 8.99
CA ASN A 228 13.66 13.68 9.79
C ASN A 228 13.14 14.71 10.81
N VAL A 229 13.49 14.41 12.06
CA VAL A 229 13.61 15.25 13.26
C VAL A 229 12.52 15.05 14.35
N PRO A 230 12.92 14.67 15.59
CA PRO A 230 12.06 14.60 16.75
C PRO A 230 11.78 15.99 17.31
N GLY A 231 10.52 16.28 17.63
CA GLY A 231 10.11 17.44 18.41
C GLY A 231 9.58 18.60 17.56
N MET A 232 8.35 18.47 17.08
CA MET A 232 7.51 19.64 16.83
C MET A 232 6.11 19.33 17.35
N LEU A 233 5.77 20.04 18.42
CA LEU A 233 4.46 19.99 19.07
C LEU A 233 3.37 20.33 18.05
N ALA A 234 2.25 19.62 18.15
CA ALA A 234 0.96 20.00 17.60
C ALA A 234 0.57 21.38 18.15
N SER A 235 1.04 22.44 17.51
CA SER A 235 0.59 23.80 17.80
C SER A 235 0.49 24.54 16.49
N GLN A 236 -0.76 24.66 16.02
CA GLN A 236 -1.36 25.68 15.15
C GLN A 236 -2.18 25.07 14.00
N TYR A 237 -3.34 24.51 14.36
CA TYR A 237 -4.51 24.51 13.48
C TYR A 237 -5.60 25.35 14.16
N TYR A 238 -5.50 26.66 13.99
CA TYR A 238 -6.58 27.63 14.22
C TYR A 238 -6.38 28.79 13.25
N THR A 239 -7.13 28.77 12.14
CA THR A 239 -8.06 29.81 11.64
C THR A 239 -8.42 29.48 10.21
#